data_AF-M3CBR0-F1
#
_entry.id   AF-M3CBR0-F1
#
_cell.length_a   1.000
_cell.length_b   1.000
_cell.length_c   1.000
_cell.angle_alpha   90.00
_cell.angle_beta   90.00
_cell.angle_gamma   90.00
#
_symmetry.space_group_name_H-M   'P 1'
#
loop_
_entity.id
_entity.type
_entity.pdbx_description
1 polymer ?
#
loop_
_entity_poly.entity_id
_entity_poly.type
_entity_poly.pdbx_seq_one_letter_code
_entity_poly.pdbx_strand_id
1 'polypeptide(L)'
;MRNSFNTAGFSEVVHEIRNDPAEAAFLYTAEAQSSPYRGLSARIGPALFGTVKSARRFSVELRDVSDAPGADGPLPMHLALTGIASCALTTLVGGGSAQSVVFESADMDIAWDGGAVASRIDVGGVPDDATVAELVDQVERFSPNYTTLIRPVPVALRHGPGAAPASAGTAEGAPAAGRPAACQVRWISGTQLTSAPLGPEPGEELRVDAPKQLTGVDWGPNPQEYLLMGLAADVASHLGRLARELTGRAVTWRVAVRGTEDVGGLLQADPSAVVQLQDMECAVAEPAGLSGTELEKVVVAAWAASEVRYLIEAAPAVRLTSHRVESCPV
;
A
#
# COMPACT_ATOMS: atom_id res chain seq x y z
N MET A 1 4.06 23.88 -14.17
CA MET A 1 3.45 22.54 -14.02
C MET A 1 3.89 21.67 -15.17
N ARG A 2 4.17 20.40 -14.91
CA ARG A 2 4.45 19.39 -15.95
C ARG A 2 3.75 18.10 -15.52
N ASN A 3 3.06 17.42 -16.43
CA ASN A 3 2.21 16.26 -16.09
C ASN A 3 1.23 16.59 -14.94
N SER A 4 0.78 17.86 -14.88
CA SER A 4 -0.01 18.44 -13.78
C SER A 4 0.60 18.36 -12.37
N PHE A 5 1.89 17.98 -12.24
CA PHE A 5 2.64 18.14 -11.01
C PHE A 5 2.98 19.61 -10.79
N ASN A 6 2.73 20.10 -9.57
CA ASN A 6 3.21 21.40 -9.12
C ASN A 6 4.68 21.29 -8.70
N THR A 7 5.58 21.34 -9.68
CA THR A 7 7.04 21.24 -9.46
C THR A 7 7.58 22.30 -8.51
N ALA A 8 6.97 23.49 -8.46
CA ALA A 8 7.34 24.53 -7.51
C ALA A 8 6.98 24.14 -6.07
N GLY A 9 5.78 23.59 -5.86
CA GLY A 9 5.36 23.08 -4.55
C GLY A 9 6.24 21.94 -4.04
N PHE A 10 6.60 20.98 -4.90
CA PHE A 10 7.57 19.95 -4.51
C PHE A 10 8.96 20.51 -4.19
N SER A 11 9.42 21.51 -4.94
CA SER A 11 10.71 22.15 -4.67
C SER A 11 10.71 22.86 -3.32
N GLU A 12 9.60 23.49 -2.93
CA GLU A 12 9.43 24.11 -1.62
C GLU A 12 9.52 23.06 -0.50
N VAL A 13 8.82 21.94 -0.62
CA VAL A 13 8.88 20.82 0.34
C VAL A 13 10.31 20.26 0.45
N VAL A 14 11.02 20.09 -0.67
CA VAL A 14 12.43 19.64 -0.66
C VAL A 14 13.32 20.64 0.06
N HIS A 15 13.13 21.94 -0.16
CA HIS A 15 13.89 22.98 0.53
C HIS A 15 13.59 23.01 2.04
N GLU A 16 12.33 22.83 2.43
CA GLU A 16 11.91 22.74 3.83
C GLU A 16 12.59 21.55 4.52
N ILE A 17 12.51 20.35 3.94
CA ILE A 17 13.16 19.13 4.47
C ILE A 17 14.68 19.30 4.60
N ARG A 18 15.33 19.91 3.60
CA ARG A 18 16.79 20.15 3.67
C ARG A 18 17.18 21.13 4.78
N ASN A 19 16.29 22.05 5.13
CA ASN A 19 16.51 23.01 6.22
C ASN A 19 16.16 22.42 7.58
N ASP A 20 15.10 21.62 7.66
CA ASP A 20 14.65 20.89 8.85
C ASP A 20 14.25 19.44 8.50
N PRO A 21 15.18 18.48 8.67
CA PRO A 21 14.93 17.07 8.36
C PRO A 21 13.76 16.45 9.16
N ALA A 22 13.35 17.05 10.29
CA ALA A 22 12.21 16.55 11.06
C ALA A 22 10.88 16.67 10.29
N GLU A 23 10.78 17.62 9.35
CA GLU A 23 9.60 17.78 8.49
C GLU A 23 9.49 16.67 7.43
N ALA A 24 10.52 15.82 7.24
CA ALA A 24 10.47 14.67 6.34
C ALA A 24 9.69 13.48 6.92
N ALA A 25 9.45 13.45 8.24
CA ALA A 25 8.80 12.33 8.89
C ALA A 25 7.29 12.30 8.56
N PHE A 26 6.84 11.21 7.94
CA PHE A 26 5.42 11.00 7.67
C PHE A 26 4.91 9.77 8.44
N LEU A 27 3.90 9.95 9.29
CA LEU A 27 3.19 8.87 9.97
C LEU A 27 1.87 8.56 9.25
N TYR A 28 1.71 7.30 8.84
CA TYR A 28 0.48 6.76 8.29
C TYR A 28 -0.23 5.87 9.30
N THR A 29 -1.56 5.87 9.25
CA THR A 29 -2.40 4.97 10.05
C THR A 29 -3.57 4.46 9.21
N ALA A 30 -3.93 3.19 9.41
CA ALA A 30 -5.11 2.57 8.84
C ALA A 30 -5.77 1.66 9.87
N GLU A 31 -7.07 1.43 9.72
CA GLU A 31 -7.83 0.51 10.53
C GLU A 31 -8.71 -0.36 9.66
N ALA A 32 -8.90 -1.61 10.04
CA ALA A 32 -9.88 -2.49 9.44
C ALA A 32 -10.76 -3.15 10.49
N GLN A 33 -11.97 -3.51 10.09
CA GLN A 33 -12.93 -4.21 10.91
C GLN A 33 -13.50 -5.40 10.14
N SER A 34 -13.46 -6.58 10.73
CA SER A 34 -14.23 -7.74 10.28
C SER A 34 -15.39 -7.95 11.24
N SER A 35 -16.61 -7.89 10.73
CA SER A 35 -17.83 -8.02 11.53
C SER A 35 -18.79 -9.04 10.92
N PRO A 36 -19.36 -9.96 11.72
CA PRO A 36 -20.38 -10.90 11.24
C PRO A 36 -21.61 -10.22 10.64
N TYR A 37 -21.88 -8.97 11.01
CA TYR A 37 -23.09 -8.23 10.60
C TYR A 37 -22.84 -7.20 9.51
N ARG A 38 -21.59 -6.74 9.35
CA ARG A 38 -21.23 -5.65 8.42
C ARG A 38 -20.18 -6.03 7.39
N GLY A 39 -19.68 -7.27 7.41
CA GLY A 39 -18.61 -7.69 6.52
C GLY A 39 -17.25 -7.11 6.91
N LEU A 40 -16.39 -6.96 5.92
CA LEU A 40 -15.03 -6.46 6.04
C LEU A 40 -14.97 -5.03 5.51
N SER A 41 -14.35 -4.13 6.28
CA SER A 41 -14.07 -2.78 5.79
C SER A 41 -12.73 -2.27 6.31
N ALA A 42 -12.14 -1.33 5.57
CA ALA A 42 -10.93 -0.64 5.95
C ALA A 42 -11.09 0.86 5.80
N ARG A 43 -10.34 1.62 6.59
CA ARG A 43 -10.33 3.08 6.54
C ARG A 43 -8.96 3.62 6.91
N ILE A 44 -8.64 4.81 6.41
CA ILE A 44 -7.47 5.54 6.86
C ILE A 44 -7.74 6.20 8.21
N GLY A 45 -6.71 6.25 9.05
CA GLY A 45 -6.66 7.18 10.16
C GLY A 45 -6.01 8.50 9.74
N PRO A 46 -5.76 9.43 10.68
CA PRO A 46 -5.06 10.65 10.38
C PRO A 46 -3.62 10.39 9.90
N ALA A 47 -3.23 11.13 8.89
CA ALA A 47 -1.85 11.25 8.43
C ALA A 47 -1.17 12.43 9.14
N LEU A 48 0.07 12.25 9.60
CA LEU A 48 0.90 13.34 10.13
C LEU A 48 2.12 13.51 9.23
N PHE A 49 2.32 14.71 8.70
CA PHE A 49 3.49 15.06 7.91
C PHE A 49 4.27 16.13 8.68
N GLY A 50 5.45 15.77 9.19
CA GLY A 50 6.19 16.55 10.16
C GLY A 50 5.29 16.93 11.34
N THR A 51 5.07 18.22 11.50
CA THR A 51 4.19 18.76 12.56
C THR A 51 2.73 18.96 12.14
N VAL A 52 2.40 18.74 10.86
CA VAL A 52 1.10 19.04 10.26
C VAL A 52 0.22 17.80 10.19
N LYS A 53 -0.99 17.90 10.76
CA LYS A 53 -2.02 16.86 10.65
C LYS A 53 -2.84 17.02 9.38
N SER A 54 -2.89 15.99 8.55
CA SER A 54 -3.81 15.89 7.41
C SER A 54 -5.11 15.20 7.85
N ALA A 55 -6.17 16.00 8.02
CA ALA A 55 -7.48 15.51 8.44
C ALA A 55 -8.29 15.04 7.22
N ARG A 56 -8.08 13.78 6.83
CA ARG A 56 -8.79 13.12 5.72
C ARG A 56 -9.48 11.87 6.22
N ARG A 57 -10.51 11.42 5.50
CA ARG A 57 -11.26 10.22 5.86
C ARG A 57 -11.74 9.52 4.60
N PHE A 58 -11.11 8.39 4.31
CA PHE A 58 -11.51 7.47 3.26
C PHE A 58 -11.78 6.10 3.88
N SER A 59 -12.76 5.40 3.31
CA SER A 59 -13.13 4.05 3.71
C SER A 59 -13.50 3.23 2.49
N VAL A 60 -13.17 1.95 2.52
CA VAL A 60 -13.47 0.99 1.46
C VAL A 60 -14.13 -0.22 2.11
N GLU A 61 -15.28 -0.62 1.57
CA GLU A 61 -15.91 -1.91 1.89
C GLU A 61 -15.22 -2.98 1.05
N LEU A 62 -14.94 -4.13 1.67
CA LEU A 62 -14.07 -5.14 1.11
C LEU A 62 -14.78 -6.48 1.07
N ARG A 63 -14.37 -7.28 0.10
CA ARG A 63 -14.71 -8.70 0.05
C ARG A 63 -13.82 -9.47 1.04
N ASP A 64 -14.41 -10.41 1.76
CA ASP A 64 -13.65 -11.34 2.59
C ASP A 64 -12.95 -12.40 1.72
N VAL A 65 -11.77 -12.87 2.13
CA VAL A 65 -11.02 -13.89 1.39
C VAL A 65 -11.80 -15.21 1.24
N SER A 66 -12.76 -15.46 2.13
CA SER A 66 -13.64 -16.63 2.11
C SER A 66 -14.90 -16.48 1.26
N ASP A 67 -15.20 -15.27 0.76
CA ASP A 67 -16.39 -15.04 -0.05
C ASP A 67 -16.29 -15.72 -1.42
N ALA A 68 -17.45 -16.12 -1.95
CA ALA A 68 -17.54 -16.72 -3.27
C ALA A 68 -17.00 -15.78 -4.36
N PRO A 69 -16.44 -16.31 -5.46
CA PRO A 69 -16.16 -15.52 -6.66
C PRO A 69 -17.42 -14.75 -7.10
N GLY A 70 -17.28 -13.45 -7.40
CA GLY A 70 -18.38 -12.58 -7.85
C GLY A 70 -19.03 -11.73 -6.76
N ALA A 71 -18.61 -11.82 -5.50
CA ALA A 71 -19.00 -10.82 -4.50
C ALA A 71 -18.33 -9.47 -4.79
N ASP A 72 -19.10 -8.39 -4.55
CA ASP A 72 -18.72 -7.00 -4.82
C ASP A 72 -17.55 -6.55 -3.93
N GLY A 73 -16.72 -5.65 -4.48
CA GLY A 73 -15.63 -4.99 -3.75
C GLY A 73 -14.25 -5.64 -3.91
N PRO A 74 -13.17 -4.88 -3.62
CA PRO A 74 -11.81 -5.38 -3.72
C PRO A 74 -11.45 -6.36 -2.58
N LEU A 75 -10.44 -7.19 -2.82
CA LEU A 75 -9.79 -8.00 -1.79
C LEU A 75 -8.75 -7.14 -1.03
N PRO A 76 -8.38 -7.50 0.20
CA PRO A 76 -7.25 -6.86 0.91
C PRO A 76 -5.97 -6.80 0.07
N MET A 77 -5.65 -7.87 -0.67
CA MET A 77 -4.50 -7.89 -1.58
C MET A 77 -4.62 -6.87 -2.72
N HIS A 78 -5.83 -6.59 -3.24
CA HIS A 78 -5.99 -5.52 -4.25
C HIS A 78 -5.65 -4.14 -3.68
N LEU A 79 -5.92 -3.88 -2.39
CA LEU A 79 -5.49 -2.63 -1.76
C LEU A 79 -3.97 -2.55 -1.66
N ALA A 80 -3.31 -3.65 -1.24
CA ALA A 80 -1.85 -3.70 -1.15
C ALA A 80 -1.18 -3.49 -2.52
N LEU A 81 -1.65 -4.19 -3.55
CA LEU A 81 -1.17 -4.04 -4.93
C LEU A 81 -1.44 -2.64 -5.49
N THR A 82 -2.61 -2.06 -5.18
CA THR A 82 -2.93 -0.66 -5.51
C THR A 82 -1.91 0.28 -4.88
N GLY A 83 -1.60 0.10 -3.60
CA GLY A 83 -0.60 0.90 -2.89
C GLY A 83 0.80 0.79 -3.51
N ILE A 84 1.22 -0.41 -3.91
CA ILE A 84 2.54 -0.61 -4.53
C ILE A 84 2.59 0.04 -5.92
N ALA A 85 1.66 -0.31 -6.81
CA ALA A 85 1.70 0.15 -8.19
C ALA A 85 1.45 1.66 -8.33
N SER A 86 0.57 2.24 -7.51
CA SER A 86 0.35 3.69 -7.53
C SER A 86 1.54 4.49 -6.99
N CYS A 87 2.26 3.97 -5.98
CA CYS A 87 3.49 4.58 -5.49
C CYS A 87 4.58 4.56 -6.57
N ALA A 88 4.72 3.42 -7.26
CA ALA A 88 5.67 3.25 -8.37
C ALA A 88 5.36 4.23 -9.50
N LEU A 89 4.11 4.29 -9.98
CA LEU A 89 3.71 5.23 -11.03
C LEU A 89 3.86 6.70 -10.61
N THR A 90 3.52 7.05 -9.36
CA THR A 90 3.71 8.42 -8.87
C THR A 90 5.19 8.80 -8.85
N THR A 91 6.06 7.88 -8.44
CA THR A 91 7.52 8.07 -8.46
C THR A 91 8.03 8.25 -9.89
N LEU A 92 7.57 7.40 -10.82
CA LEU A 92 7.93 7.46 -12.24
C LEU A 92 7.54 8.79 -12.88
N VAL A 93 6.27 9.19 -12.73
CA VAL A 93 5.76 10.42 -13.34
C VAL A 93 6.35 11.64 -12.65
N GLY A 94 6.53 11.61 -11.34
CA GLY A 94 7.19 12.68 -10.58
C GLY A 94 8.65 12.89 -11.00
N GLY A 95 9.42 11.81 -11.11
CA GLY A 95 10.81 11.81 -11.59
C GLY A 95 10.92 12.32 -13.02
N GLY A 96 10.10 11.80 -13.94
CA GLY A 96 10.06 12.29 -15.32
C GLY A 96 9.66 13.77 -15.40
N SER A 97 8.73 14.22 -14.54
CA SER A 97 8.36 15.63 -14.47
C SER A 97 9.53 16.53 -14.03
N ALA A 98 10.38 16.07 -13.11
CA ALA A 98 11.60 16.79 -12.71
C ALA A 98 12.64 16.82 -13.86
N GLN A 99 12.73 15.75 -14.65
CA GLN A 99 13.64 15.63 -15.80
C GLN A 99 13.11 16.21 -17.11
N SER A 100 11.95 16.88 -17.08
CA SER A 100 11.32 17.47 -18.26
C SER A 100 10.74 16.50 -19.29
N VAL A 101 10.45 15.27 -18.88
CA VAL A 101 9.66 14.29 -19.66
C VAL A 101 8.17 14.63 -19.56
N VAL A 102 7.48 14.58 -20.70
CA VAL A 102 6.03 14.74 -20.80
C VAL A 102 5.43 13.39 -21.14
N PHE A 103 4.48 12.92 -20.33
CA PHE A 103 3.80 11.66 -20.56
C PHE A 103 2.45 11.90 -21.24
N GLU A 104 2.10 11.03 -22.18
CA GLU A 104 0.73 10.92 -22.70
C GLU A 104 -0.10 9.95 -21.85
N SER A 105 0.54 8.88 -21.38
CA SER A 105 -0.04 7.87 -20.49
C SER A 105 1.05 7.22 -19.64
N ALA A 106 0.65 6.68 -18.49
CA ALA A 106 1.47 5.81 -17.67
C ALA A 106 0.54 4.84 -16.93
N ASP A 107 0.63 3.55 -17.28
CA ASP A 107 -0.20 2.49 -16.70
C ASP A 107 0.74 1.43 -16.08
N MET A 108 0.27 0.74 -15.04
CA MET A 108 0.98 -0.35 -14.41
C MET A 108 0.04 -1.50 -14.08
N ASP A 109 0.31 -2.66 -14.68
CA ASP A 109 -0.31 -3.92 -14.28
C ASP A 109 0.56 -4.56 -13.20
N ILE A 110 -0.06 -5.06 -12.15
CA ILE A 110 0.62 -5.77 -11.06
C ILE A 110 -0.20 -6.98 -10.62
N ALA A 111 0.47 -8.12 -10.40
CA ALA A 111 -0.16 -9.37 -10.01
C ALA A 111 0.63 -10.09 -8.92
N TRP A 112 -0.12 -10.70 -8.00
CA TRP A 112 0.33 -11.61 -6.95
C TRP A 112 -0.18 -13.02 -7.24
N ASP A 113 0.71 -14.02 -7.17
CA ASP A 113 0.40 -15.43 -7.44
C ASP A 113 0.51 -16.35 -6.22
N GLY A 114 0.67 -15.80 -5.01
CA GLY A 114 0.86 -16.57 -3.78
C GLY A 114 2.33 -16.76 -3.36
N GLY A 115 3.29 -16.15 -4.07
CA GLY A 115 4.69 -16.16 -3.66
C GLY A 115 5.61 -15.22 -4.44
N ALA A 116 5.17 -14.73 -5.59
CA ALA A 116 5.89 -13.80 -6.45
C ALA A 116 4.99 -12.64 -6.89
N VAL A 117 5.64 -11.52 -7.25
CA VAL A 117 5.00 -10.38 -7.87
C VAL A 117 5.49 -10.22 -9.29
N ALA A 118 4.56 -10.16 -10.24
CA ALA A 118 4.83 -9.77 -11.60
C ALA A 118 4.24 -8.38 -11.85
N SER A 119 5.03 -7.47 -12.41
CA SER A 119 4.59 -6.14 -12.76
C SER A 119 5.09 -5.69 -14.13
N ARG A 120 4.28 -4.87 -14.76
CA ARG A 120 4.53 -4.29 -16.07
C ARG A 120 4.14 -2.82 -16.04
N ILE A 121 5.04 -1.96 -16.46
CA ILE A 121 4.78 -0.53 -16.66
C ILE A 121 4.72 -0.24 -18.16
N ASP A 122 3.65 0.40 -18.60
CA ASP A 122 3.47 0.88 -19.97
C ASP A 122 3.44 2.42 -19.97
N VAL A 123 4.32 3.05 -20.74
CA VAL A 123 4.42 4.54 -20.80
C VAL A 123 4.32 5.05 -22.22
N GLY A 124 3.45 6.06 -22.43
CA GLY A 124 3.26 6.77 -23.69
C GLY A 124 3.89 8.17 -23.67
N GLY A 125 4.33 8.67 -24.81
CA GLY A 125 4.89 10.02 -24.97
C GLY A 125 6.37 10.18 -24.58
N VAL A 126 7.04 9.10 -24.17
CA VAL A 126 8.46 9.11 -23.78
C VAL A 126 9.36 9.01 -25.04
N PRO A 127 10.48 9.76 -25.14
CA PRO A 127 11.27 9.85 -26.38
C PRO A 127 11.89 8.52 -26.82
N ASP A 128 12.43 7.74 -25.88
CA ASP A 128 13.14 6.49 -26.17
C ASP A 128 13.11 5.51 -24.98
N ASP A 129 13.48 4.27 -25.25
CA ASP A 129 13.49 3.19 -24.25
C ASP A 129 14.57 3.40 -23.16
N ALA A 130 15.62 4.18 -23.45
CA ALA A 130 16.66 4.50 -22.48
C ALA A 130 16.11 5.41 -21.37
N THR A 131 15.29 6.39 -21.73
CA THR A 131 14.57 7.25 -20.80
C THR A 131 13.59 6.43 -19.95
N VAL A 132 12.88 5.46 -20.56
CA VAL A 132 12.00 4.55 -19.80
C VAL A 132 12.81 3.76 -18.78
N ALA A 133 13.96 3.20 -19.17
CA ALA A 133 14.82 2.44 -18.27
C ALA A 133 15.35 3.28 -17.10
N GLU A 134 15.73 4.54 -17.33
CA GLU A 134 16.16 5.46 -16.27
C GLU A 134 15.01 5.77 -15.29
N LEU A 135 13.80 5.98 -15.80
CA LEU A 135 12.63 6.23 -14.95
C LEU A 135 12.24 4.99 -14.14
N VAL A 136 12.40 3.80 -14.69
CA VAL A 136 12.20 2.54 -13.96
C VAL A 136 13.25 2.37 -12.86
N ASP A 137 14.52 2.66 -13.15
CA ASP A 137 15.59 2.65 -12.13
C ASP A 137 15.27 3.64 -10.98
N GLN A 138 14.65 4.78 -11.27
CA GLN A 138 14.17 5.69 -10.23
C GLN A 138 13.05 5.08 -9.38
N VAL A 139 12.09 4.36 -9.99
CA VAL A 139 11.07 3.63 -9.22
C VAL A 139 11.72 2.65 -8.25
N GLU A 140 12.67 1.84 -8.74
CA GLU A 140 13.34 0.83 -7.92
C GLU A 140 14.13 1.42 -6.74
N ARG A 141 14.62 2.65 -6.90
CA ARG A 141 15.44 3.34 -5.88
C ARG A 141 14.64 4.21 -4.93
N PHE A 142 13.60 4.87 -5.42
CA PHE A 142 12.97 5.99 -4.74
C PHE A 142 11.48 5.81 -4.48
N SER A 143 10.85 4.70 -4.92
CA SER A 143 9.46 4.41 -4.55
C SER A 143 9.40 3.70 -3.19
N PRO A 144 8.78 4.30 -2.15
CA PRO A 144 8.67 3.69 -0.83
C PRO A 144 8.04 2.31 -0.83
N ASN A 145 6.87 2.17 -1.48
CA ASN A 145 6.15 0.90 -1.46
C ASN A 145 6.79 -0.16 -2.35
N TYR A 146 7.41 0.23 -3.48
CA TYR A 146 8.19 -0.74 -4.27
C TYR A 146 9.44 -1.19 -3.51
N THR A 147 10.14 -0.27 -2.83
CA THR A 147 11.30 -0.62 -2.00
C THR A 147 10.88 -1.52 -0.83
N THR A 148 9.72 -1.27 -0.22
CA THR A 148 9.10 -2.13 0.80
C THR A 148 8.78 -3.52 0.27
N LEU A 149 8.40 -3.63 -1.01
CA LEU A 149 8.14 -4.92 -1.65
C LEU A 149 9.43 -5.72 -1.88
N ILE A 150 10.53 -5.09 -2.29
CA ILE A 150 11.79 -5.78 -2.62
C ILE A 150 12.79 -5.87 -1.45
N ARG A 151 12.50 -5.21 -0.33
CA ARG A 151 13.34 -5.26 0.89
C ARG A 151 12.47 -5.63 2.09
N PRO A 152 12.87 -6.62 2.90
CA PRO A 152 12.13 -7.00 4.10
C PRO A 152 11.89 -5.81 5.03
N VAL A 153 10.63 -5.53 5.35
CA VAL A 153 10.26 -4.56 6.39
C VAL A 153 9.58 -5.32 7.53
N PRO A 154 10.19 -5.37 8.74
CA PRO A 154 9.60 -6.08 9.86
C PRO A 154 8.32 -5.36 10.32
N VAL A 155 7.26 -6.12 10.60
CA VAL A 155 6.02 -5.57 11.15
C VAL A 155 5.80 -6.09 12.57
N ALA A 156 5.81 -5.18 13.54
CA ALA A 156 5.58 -5.55 14.94
C ALA A 156 4.10 -5.88 15.19
N LEU A 157 3.82 -7.10 15.66
CA LEU A 157 2.47 -7.49 16.08
C LEU A 157 2.22 -7.17 17.56
N ARG A 158 1.05 -6.59 17.85
CA ARG A 158 0.55 -6.36 19.21
C ARG A 158 -0.89 -6.83 19.35
N HIS A 159 -1.22 -7.45 20.47
CA HIS A 159 -2.62 -7.73 20.84
C HIS A 159 -2.83 -7.59 22.35
N GLY A 160 -3.95 -7.00 22.73
CA GLY A 160 -4.30 -6.73 24.13
C GLY A 160 -3.75 -5.40 24.68
N PRO A 161 -4.30 -4.91 25.80
CA PRO A 161 -3.95 -3.61 26.37
C PRO A 161 -2.55 -3.62 27.00
N GLY A 162 -1.68 -2.69 26.57
CA GLY A 162 -0.33 -2.52 27.14
C GLY A 162 0.63 -3.67 26.82
N ALA A 163 0.28 -4.57 25.90
CA ALA A 163 1.19 -5.60 25.45
C ALA A 163 2.43 -4.96 24.82
N ALA A 164 3.61 -5.34 25.31
CA ALA A 164 4.84 -5.10 24.58
C ALA A 164 4.69 -5.68 23.17
N PRO A 165 5.36 -5.11 22.14
CA PRO A 165 5.45 -5.77 20.86
C PRO A 165 5.90 -7.20 21.12
N ALA A 166 5.04 -8.16 20.77
CA ALA A 166 5.48 -9.54 20.79
C ALA A 166 6.68 -9.56 19.84
N SER A 167 7.79 -10.16 20.26
CA SER A 167 8.74 -10.65 19.29
C SER A 167 7.93 -11.64 18.49
N ALA A 168 7.34 -11.19 17.38
CA ALA A 168 6.72 -12.08 16.42
C ALA A 168 7.88 -13.02 16.10
N GLY A 169 7.85 -14.22 16.67
CA GLY A 169 8.71 -15.29 16.19
C GLY A 169 8.44 -15.25 14.70
N THR A 170 9.46 -14.92 13.91
CA THR A 170 9.37 -14.85 12.45
C THR A 170 8.51 -16.03 12.06
N ALA A 171 7.28 -15.78 11.62
CA ALA A 171 6.37 -16.88 11.35
C ALA A 171 7.04 -17.63 10.20
N GLU A 172 7.72 -18.72 10.54
CA GLU A 172 8.60 -19.42 9.63
C GLU A 172 7.72 -20.10 8.60
N GLY A 173 7.68 -19.53 7.40
CA GLY A 173 6.97 -20.10 6.27
C GLY A 173 6.14 -19.08 5.51
N ALA A 174 6.10 -19.24 4.19
CA ALA A 174 5.11 -18.61 3.36
C ALA A 174 3.71 -19.05 3.81
N PRO A 175 2.70 -18.15 3.77
CA PRO A 175 1.32 -18.56 3.95
C PRO A 175 0.96 -19.65 2.93
N ALA A 176 -0.06 -20.46 3.23
CA ALA A 176 -0.62 -21.32 2.21
C ALA A 176 -1.03 -20.44 1.01
N ALA A 177 -0.61 -20.84 -0.20
CA ALA A 177 -0.82 -20.05 -1.41
C ALA A 177 -2.27 -19.58 -1.47
N GLY A 178 -2.47 -18.28 -1.33
CA GLY A 178 -3.80 -17.70 -1.31
C GLY A 178 -4.32 -17.46 -2.72
N ARG A 179 -5.35 -16.62 -2.81
CA ARG A 179 -6.03 -16.38 -4.07
C ARG A 179 -5.19 -15.42 -4.92
N PRO A 180 -4.90 -15.74 -6.19
CA PRO A 180 -4.21 -14.80 -7.05
C PRO A 180 -5.03 -13.51 -7.16
N ALA A 181 -4.32 -12.39 -7.14
CA ALA A 181 -4.88 -11.06 -7.17
C ALA A 181 -4.09 -10.21 -8.16
N ALA A 182 -4.77 -9.39 -8.95
CA ALA A 182 -4.12 -8.51 -9.89
C ALA A 182 -4.92 -7.22 -10.02
N CYS A 183 -4.24 -6.11 -10.30
CA CYS A 183 -4.88 -4.84 -10.64
C CYS A 183 -4.08 -4.09 -11.69
N GLN A 184 -4.78 -3.19 -12.39
CA GLN A 184 -4.20 -2.19 -13.26
C GLN A 184 -4.36 -0.84 -12.59
N VAL A 185 -3.26 -0.12 -12.48
CA VAL A 185 -3.23 1.27 -12.02
C VAL A 185 -2.96 2.18 -13.22
N ARG A 186 -3.73 3.25 -13.34
CA ARG A 186 -3.66 4.21 -14.45
C ARG A 186 -3.42 5.60 -13.92
N TRP A 187 -2.39 6.26 -14.43
CA TRP A 187 -2.16 7.67 -14.14
C TRP A 187 -3.17 8.56 -14.87
N ILE A 188 -3.75 9.52 -14.15
CA ILE A 188 -4.69 10.50 -14.72
C ILE A 188 -4.01 11.85 -14.88
N SER A 189 -3.52 12.42 -13.79
CA SER A 189 -2.99 13.79 -13.75
C SER A 189 -2.36 14.07 -12.39
N GLY A 190 -1.14 14.64 -12.36
CA GLY A 190 -0.48 14.95 -11.10
C GLY A 190 -0.34 13.67 -10.25
N THR A 191 -0.71 13.77 -8.97
CA THR A 191 -0.73 12.64 -8.03
C THR A 191 -1.98 11.76 -8.12
N GLN A 192 -2.89 12.01 -9.08
CA GLN A 192 -4.15 11.30 -9.21
C GLN A 192 -4.01 10.09 -10.10
N LEU A 193 -4.43 8.92 -9.59
CA LEU A 193 -4.45 7.65 -10.31
C LEU A 193 -5.77 6.92 -10.04
N THR A 194 -6.13 5.99 -10.92
CA THR A 194 -7.16 4.98 -10.62
C THR A 194 -6.58 3.59 -10.59
N SER A 195 -7.21 2.68 -9.85
CA SER A 195 -6.83 1.27 -9.76
C SER A 195 -8.06 0.39 -9.90
N ALA A 196 -8.01 -0.59 -10.79
CA ALA A 196 -9.10 -1.54 -10.99
C ALA A 196 -8.58 -2.98 -10.93
N PRO A 197 -9.28 -3.91 -10.26
CA PRO A 197 -8.93 -5.33 -10.31
C PRO A 197 -8.88 -5.87 -11.75
N LEU A 198 -7.85 -6.66 -12.06
CA LEU A 198 -7.75 -7.39 -13.31
C LEU A 198 -8.41 -8.76 -13.14
N GLY A 199 -9.37 -9.07 -14.02
CA GLY A 199 -10.13 -10.32 -13.95
C GLY A 199 -11.33 -10.33 -14.88
N PRO A 200 -12.08 -11.45 -14.90
CA PRO A 200 -13.25 -11.61 -15.78
C PRO A 200 -14.42 -10.70 -15.41
N GLU A 201 -14.48 -10.22 -14.18
CA GLU A 201 -15.52 -9.28 -13.73
C GLU A 201 -14.88 -7.95 -13.35
N PRO A 202 -15.41 -6.82 -13.87
CA PRO A 202 -14.92 -5.50 -13.51
C PRO A 202 -15.25 -5.23 -12.04
N GLY A 203 -14.21 -5.16 -11.21
CA GLY A 203 -14.34 -4.70 -9.83
C GLY A 203 -14.56 -3.19 -9.74
N GLU A 204 -14.88 -2.70 -8.55
CA GLU A 204 -14.95 -1.26 -8.28
C GLU A 204 -13.59 -0.61 -8.51
N GLU A 205 -13.59 0.51 -9.24
CA GLU A 205 -12.40 1.33 -9.45
C GLU A 205 -12.09 2.16 -8.20
N LEU A 206 -10.86 2.04 -7.71
CA LEU A 206 -10.32 2.77 -6.58
C LEU A 206 -9.62 4.05 -7.06
N ARG A 207 -9.77 5.12 -6.28
CA ARG A 207 -9.12 6.42 -6.54
C ARG A 207 -7.91 6.57 -5.64
N VAL A 208 -6.78 6.92 -6.22
CA VAL A 208 -5.53 7.17 -5.48
C VAL A 208 -5.14 8.63 -5.63
N ASP A 209 -4.78 9.29 -4.52
CA ASP A 209 -4.25 10.65 -4.55
C ASP A 209 -3.39 10.96 -3.32
N ALA A 210 -2.53 11.97 -3.43
CA ALA A 210 -1.73 12.48 -2.34
C ALA A 210 -2.52 13.47 -1.45
N PRO A 211 -2.09 13.66 -0.19
CA PRO A 211 -2.55 14.80 0.60
C PRO A 211 -2.09 16.12 -0.02
N LYS A 212 -2.77 17.22 0.28
CA LYS A 212 -2.38 18.58 -0.17
C LYS A 212 -0.94 18.96 0.19
N GLN A 213 -0.44 18.48 1.33
CA GLN A 213 0.94 18.66 1.77
C GLN A 213 1.96 18.05 0.79
N LEU A 214 1.56 17.00 0.07
CA LEU A 214 2.33 16.37 -1.00
C LEU A 214 1.72 16.72 -2.38
N THR A 215 1.17 17.93 -2.49
CA THR A 215 0.62 18.55 -3.70
C THR A 215 -0.62 17.91 -4.32
N GLY A 216 -1.22 16.91 -3.67
CA GLY A 216 -2.49 16.34 -4.11
C GLY A 216 -3.70 17.20 -3.78
N VAL A 217 -4.89 16.67 -4.02
CA VAL A 217 -6.15 17.39 -3.80
C VAL A 217 -7.12 16.63 -2.89
N ASP A 218 -6.62 15.60 -2.20
CA ASP A 218 -7.39 14.73 -1.30
C ASP A 218 -8.51 13.98 -2.03
N TRP A 219 -8.25 13.49 -3.25
CA TRP A 219 -9.25 12.77 -4.06
C TRP A 219 -9.46 11.29 -3.68
N GLY A 220 -8.50 10.69 -2.98
CA GLY A 220 -8.54 9.32 -2.46
C GLY A 220 -7.42 9.08 -1.45
N PRO A 221 -7.35 7.86 -0.86
CA PRO A 221 -6.18 7.47 -0.08
C PRO A 221 -4.91 7.56 -0.94
N ASN A 222 -3.78 7.84 -0.29
CA ASN A 222 -2.49 7.80 -0.94
C ASN A 222 -1.95 6.37 -1.02
N PRO A 223 -0.85 6.14 -1.75
CA PRO A 223 -0.32 4.78 -1.94
C PRO A 223 0.03 4.05 -0.64
N GLN A 224 0.64 4.73 0.34
CA GLN A 224 1.02 4.18 1.64
C GLN A 224 -0.22 3.78 2.45
N GLU A 225 -1.24 4.64 2.47
CA GLU A 225 -2.52 4.38 3.11
C GLU A 225 -3.20 3.13 2.54
N TYR A 226 -3.17 2.92 1.23
CA TYR A 226 -3.69 1.71 0.59
C TYR A 226 -2.95 0.45 1.04
N LEU A 227 -1.62 0.49 1.13
CA LEU A 227 -0.82 -0.66 1.59
C LEU A 227 -1.16 -1.02 3.04
N LEU A 228 -1.24 -0.02 3.93
CA LEU A 228 -1.61 -0.21 5.33
C LEU A 228 -3.06 -0.69 5.50
N MET A 229 -4.00 -0.17 4.72
CA MET A 229 -5.39 -0.66 4.68
C MET A 229 -5.46 -2.12 4.25
N GLY A 230 -4.69 -2.50 3.23
CA GLY A 230 -4.56 -3.89 2.77
C GLY A 230 -4.08 -4.82 3.88
N LEU A 231 -3.01 -4.45 4.59
CA LEU A 231 -2.48 -5.23 5.70
C LEU A 231 -3.51 -5.37 6.85
N ALA A 232 -4.12 -4.24 7.25
CA ALA A 232 -5.12 -4.25 8.32
C ALA A 232 -6.31 -5.16 7.97
N ALA A 233 -6.81 -5.06 6.74
CA ALA A 233 -7.97 -5.81 6.26
C ALA A 233 -7.68 -7.30 6.10
N ASP A 234 -6.49 -7.65 5.62
CA ASP A 234 -6.06 -9.04 5.44
C ASP A 234 -6.02 -9.77 6.79
N VAL A 235 -5.36 -9.16 7.78
CA VAL A 235 -5.32 -9.67 9.15
C VAL A 235 -6.74 -9.73 9.75
N ALA A 236 -7.56 -8.69 9.59
CA ALA A 236 -8.92 -8.66 10.11
C ALA A 236 -9.81 -9.77 9.51
N SER A 237 -9.68 -10.02 8.20
CA SER A 237 -10.40 -11.09 7.50
C SER A 237 -10.01 -12.46 8.04
N HIS A 238 -8.70 -12.72 8.18
CA HIS A 238 -8.21 -13.98 8.75
C HIS A 238 -8.64 -14.17 10.21
N LEU A 239 -8.61 -13.12 11.03
CA LEU A 239 -9.11 -13.17 12.41
C LEU A 239 -10.59 -13.57 12.45
N GLY A 240 -11.43 -12.94 11.63
CA GLY A 240 -12.86 -13.26 11.53
C GLY A 240 -13.11 -14.71 11.11
N ARG A 241 -12.39 -15.19 10.09
CA ARG A 241 -12.50 -16.56 9.58
C ARG A 241 -12.00 -17.59 10.60
N LEU A 242 -10.77 -17.45 11.10
CA LEU A 242 -10.13 -18.41 12.00
C LEU A 242 -10.78 -18.44 13.38
N ALA A 243 -11.33 -17.32 13.87
CA ALA A 243 -12.12 -17.33 15.10
C ALA A 243 -13.34 -18.26 14.98
N ARG A 244 -14.05 -18.20 13.85
CA ARG A 244 -15.20 -19.08 13.58
C ARG A 244 -14.76 -20.54 13.47
N GLU A 245 -13.68 -20.82 12.76
CA GLU A 245 -13.17 -22.19 12.54
C GLU A 245 -12.63 -22.83 13.83
N LEU A 246 -11.83 -22.09 14.61
CA LEU A 246 -11.12 -22.62 15.78
C LEU A 246 -11.95 -22.60 17.06
N THR A 247 -12.92 -21.67 17.18
CA THR A 247 -13.67 -21.45 18.43
C THR A 247 -15.18 -21.56 18.26
N GLY A 248 -15.70 -21.62 17.03
CA GLY A 248 -17.13 -21.58 16.73
C GLY A 248 -17.78 -20.21 16.97
N ARG A 249 -17.01 -19.17 17.35
CA ARG A 249 -17.54 -17.84 17.67
C ARG A 249 -17.38 -16.88 16.50
N ALA A 250 -18.47 -16.21 16.15
CA ALA A 250 -18.47 -15.08 15.22
C ALA A 250 -18.48 -13.78 16.01
N VAL A 251 -17.32 -13.13 16.14
CA VAL A 251 -17.16 -11.86 16.86
C VAL A 251 -16.63 -10.77 15.93
N THR A 252 -16.75 -9.50 16.34
CA THR A 252 -16.18 -8.38 15.58
C THR A 252 -14.72 -8.16 15.97
N TRP A 253 -13.86 -8.12 14.97
CA TRP A 253 -12.43 -7.86 15.11
C TRP A 253 -12.08 -6.47 14.60
N ARG A 254 -11.11 -5.83 15.26
CA ARG A 254 -10.54 -4.55 14.80
C ARG A 254 -9.03 -4.67 14.78
N VAL A 255 -8.45 -4.21 13.69
CA VAL A 255 -7.01 -4.19 13.46
C VAL A 255 -6.61 -2.77 13.10
N ALA A 256 -5.60 -2.23 13.77
CA ALA A 256 -5.00 -0.94 13.44
C ALA A 256 -3.57 -1.19 12.96
N VAL A 257 -3.18 -0.54 11.87
CA VAL A 257 -1.82 -0.59 11.35
C VAL A 257 -1.28 0.83 11.30
N ARG A 258 -0.02 1.00 11.66
CA ARG A 258 0.73 2.24 11.46
C ARG A 258 2.10 1.95 10.85
N GLY A 259 2.67 2.96 10.21
CA GLY A 259 4.02 2.93 9.67
C GLY A 259 4.52 4.35 9.43
N THR A 260 5.83 4.51 9.41
CA THR A 260 6.49 5.78 9.13
C THR A 260 7.19 5.73 7.77
N GLU A 261 7.37 6.88 7.17
CA GLU A 261 8.19 7.09 5.99
C GLU A 261 9.04 8.35 6.20
N ASP A 262 10.27 8.32 5.71
CA ASP A 262 11.06 9.53 5.50
C ASP A 262 10.87 9.96 4.03
N VAL A 263 9.98 10.93 3.80
CA VAL A 263 9.70 11.39 2.43
C VAL A 263 10.89 12.12 1.80
N GLY A 264 11.92 12.44 2.59
CA GLY A 264 13.19 12.95 2.08
C GLY A 264 13.88 11.95 1.15
N GLY A 265 13.67 10.65 1.35
CA GLY A 265 14.14 9.59 0.45
C GLY A 265 13.41 9.59 -0.88
N LEU A 266 12.06 9.62 -0.85
CA LEU A 266 11.22 9.72 -2.05
C LEU A 266 11.53 10.98 -2.87
N LEU A 267 11.66 12.12 -2.19
CA LEU A 267 11.87 13.42 -2.83
C LEU A 267 13.34 13.70 -3.16
N GLN A 268 14.26 12.78 -2.86
CA GLN A 268 15.70 12.94 -3.04
C GLN A 268 16.23 14.22 -2.37
N ALA A 269 15.62 14.57 -1.24
CA ALA A 269 16.00 15.70 -0.42
C ALA A 269 17.23 15.36 0.45
N ASP A 270 17.31 14.11 0.92
CA ASP A 270 18.41 13.56 1.71
C ASP A 270 18.86 12.20 1.11
N PRO A 271 20.12 12.07 0.64
CA PRO A 271 20.63 10.81 0.09
C PRO A 271 20.83 9.71 1.14
N SER A 272 20.78 10.02 2.44
CA SER A 272 20.89 9.07 3.54
C SER A 272 19.54 8.58 4.06
N ALA A 273 18.43 9.20 3.62
CA ALA A 273 17.09 8.82 4.02
C ALA A 273 16.74 7.39 3.57
N VAL A 274 16.04 6.68 4.45
CA VAL A 274 15.54 5.33 4.17
C VAL A 274 14.23 5.47 3.38
N VAL A 275 14.22 4.89 2.17
CA VAL A 275 13.09 5.04 1.23
C VAL A 275 11.91 4.15 1.59
N GLN A 276 12.14 2.90 2.02
CA GLN A 276 11.05 1.99 2.38
C GLN A 276 10.29 2.45 3.64
N LEU A 277 9.09 1.88 3.84
CA LEU A 277 8.35 2.06 5.08
C LEU A 277 9.14 1.56 6.30
N GLN A 278 8.94 2.23 7.42
CA GLN A 278 9.65 2.05 8.68
C GLN A 278 8.66 1.91 9.84
N ASP A 279 9.15 1.44 10.99
CA ASP A 279 8.42 1.36 12.26
C ASP A 279 7.00 0.79 12.14
N MET A 280 6.83 -0.21 11.29
CA MET A 280 5.52 -0.79 11.02
C MET A 280 5.01 -1.56 12.22
N GLU A 281 3.75 -1.30 12.61
CA GLU A 281 3.09 -1.97 13.73
C GLU A 281 1.66 -2.34 13.34
N CYS A 282 1.26 -3.58 13.65
CA CYS A 282 -0.09 -4.09 13.54
C CYS A 282 -0.63 -4.41 14.94
N ALA A 283 -1.67 -3.71 15.36
CA ALA A 283 -2.33 -3.85 16.65
C ALA A 283 -3.73 -4.46 16.48
N VAL A 284 -3.96 -5.61 17.12
CA VAL A 284 -5.26 -6.28 17.18
C VAL A 284 -5.95 -5.93 18.48
N ALA A 285 -7.15 -5.35 18.38
CA ALA A 285 -7.99 -5.10 19.55
C ALA A 285 -8.61 -6.42 20.05
N GLU A 286 -8.64 -6.59 21.38
CA GLU A 286 -9.31 -7.73 22.00
C GLU A 286 -10.82 -7.68 21.71
N PRO A 287 -11.39 -8.71 21.04
CA PRO A 287 -12.80 -8.73 20.72
C PRO A 287 -13.62 -9.15 21.94
N ALA A 288 -14.89 -8.75 21.98
CA ALA A 288 -15.79 -9.18 23.04
C ALA A 288 -16.00 -10.71 22.99
N GLY A 289 -15.73 -11.40 24.10
CA GLY A 289 -16.00 -12.83 24.24
C GLY A 289 -14.91 -13.77 23.73
N LEU A 290 -13.69 -13.29 23.45
CA LEU A 290 -12.49 -14.13 23.31
C LEU A 290 -11.34 -13.48 24.08
N SER A 291 -10.62 -14.27 24.88
CA SER A 291 -9.49 -13.77 25.67
C SER A 291 -8.44 -14.86 25.93
N GLY A 292 -7.32 -14.48 26.53
CA GLY A 292 -6.26 -15.40 26.94
C GLY A 292 -5.71 -16.26 25.80
N THR A 293 -5.52 -17.55 26.06
CA THR A 293 -4.90 -18.49 25.11
C THR A 293 -5.70 -18.71 23.83
N GLU A 294 -7.03 -18.56 23.87
CA GLU A 294 -7.88 -18.68 22.67
C GLU A 294 -7.62 -17.50 21.72
N LEU A 295 -7.59 -16.28 22.27
CA LEU A 295 -7.26 -15.07 21.53
C LEU A 295 -5.88 -15.16 20.89
N GLU A 296 -4.86 -15.52 21.68
CA GLU A 296 -3.49 -15.65 21.20
C GLU A 296 -3.36 -16.65 20.04
N LYS A 297 -3.99 -17.83 20.15
CA LYS A 297 -4.01 -18.83 19.08
C LYS A 297 -4.61 -18.29 17.78
N VAL A 298 -5.74 -17.59 17.86
CA VAL A 298 -6.40 -17.01 16.69
C VAL A 298 -5.54 -15.91 16.07
N VAL A 299 -4.95 -15.03 16.90
CA VAL A 299 -4.09 -13.93 16.45
C VAL A 299 -2.84 -14.44 15.76
N VAL A 300 -2.13 -15.40 16.37
CA VAL A 300 -0.91 -15.98 15.77
C VAL A 300 -1.23 -16.70 14.46
N ALA A 301 -2.32 -17.47 14.41
CA ALA A 301 -2.73 -18.16 13.18
C ALA A 301 -3.13 -17.17 12.07
N ALA A 302 -3.87 -16.10 12.41
CA ALA A 302 -4.26 -15.07 11.45
C ALA A 302 -3.07 -14.27 10.93
N TRP A 303 -2.12 -13.95 11.81
CA TRP A 303 -0.88 -13.29 11.45
C TRP A 303 -0.05 -14.14 10.48
N ALA A 304 0.15 -15.41 10.80
CA ALA A 304 0.87 -16.34 9.93
C ALA A 304 0.20 -16.51 8.55
N ALA A 305 -1.13 -16.50 8.51
CA ALA A 305 -1.92 -16.65 7.29
C ALA A 305 -1.94 -15.39 6.40
N SER A 306 -1.60 -14.21 6.93
CA SER A 306 -1.67 -12.95 6.17
C SER A 306 -0.68 -12.93 5.00
N GLU A 307 -1.22 -12.87 3.79
CA GLU A 307 -0.46 -12.72 2.56
C GLU A 307 0.10 -11.31 2.40
N VAL A 308 -0.63 -10.28 2.84
CA VAL A 308 -0.13 -8.91 2.76
C VAL A 308 1.03 -8.69 3.74
N ARG A 309 1.00 -9.31 4.93
CA ARG A 309 2.17 -9.36 5.82
C ARG A 309 3.34 -10.02 5.10
N TYR A 310 3.14 -11.20 4.51
CA TYR A 310 4.20 -11.92 3.82
C TYR A 310 4.79 -11.09 2.67
N LEU A 311 3.96 -10.39 1.89
CA LEU A 311 4.36 -9.46 0.84
C LEU A 311 5.33 -8.38 1.34
N ILE A 312 5.14 -7.88 2.57
CA ILE A 312 5.94 -6.82 3.20
C ILE A 312 7.19 -7.36 3.90
N GLU A 313 7.07 -8.49 4.62
CA GLU A 313 8.16 -9.03 5.46
C GLU A 313 9.13 -9.92 4.69
N ALA A 314 8.68 -10.65 3.66
CA ALA A 314 9.47 -11.72 3.04
C ALA A 314 10.32 -11.26 1.86
N ALA A 315 10.05 -10.08 1.29
CA ALA A 315 10.60 -9.62 0.02
C ALA A 315 10.48 -10.70 -1.08
N PRO A 316 9.25 -10.98 -1.56
CA PRO A 316 9.03 -12.02 -2.55
C PRO A 316 9.82 -11.76 -3.85
N ALA A 317 9.92 -12.79 -4.70
CA ALA A 317 10.50 -12.60 -6.02
C ALA A 317 9.67 -11.58 -6.81
N VAL A 318 10.28 -10.46 -7.21
CA VAL A 318 9.64 -9.42 -8.01
C VAL A 318 10.22 -9.40 -9.41
N ARG A 319 9.35 -9.40 -10.42
CA ARG A 319 9.72 -9.15 -11.81
C ARG A 319 9.02 -7.89 -12.28
N LEU A 320 9.79 -6.82 -12.46
CA LEU A 320 9.34 -5.59 -13.10
C LEU A 320 9.80 -5.57 -14.56
N THR A 321 8.87 -5.30 -15.47
CA THR A 321 9.15 -5.05 -16.89
C THR A 321 8.56 -3.71 -17.31
N SER A 322 9.12 -3.10 -18.34
CA SER A 322 8.65 -1.83 -18.87
C SER A 322 8.55 -1.84 -20.39
N HIS A 323 7.55 -1.17 -20.92
CA HIS A 323 7.36 -1.00 -22.35
C HIS A 323 7.02 0.45 -22.68
N ARG A 324 7.64 0.94 -23.76
CA ARG A 324 7.23 2.19 -24.39
C ARG A 324 6.06 1.91 -25.32
N VAL A 325 4.97 2.63 -25.15
CA VAL A 325 3.81 2.59 -26.04
C VAL A 325 4.05 3.61 -27.15
N GLU A 326 4.15 3.13 -28.40
CA GLU A 326 4.24 4.03 -29.54
C GLU A 326 2.95 4.85 -29.64
N SER A 327 3.10 6.17 -29.79
CA SER A 327 1.95 7.05 -29.97
C SER A 327 1.20 6.63 -31.23
N CYS A 328 -0.11 6.42 -31.12
CA CYS A 328 -0.95 6.26 -32.29
C CYS A 328 -0.81 7.53 -33.15
N PRO A 329 -0.43 7.43 -34.44
CA PRO A 329 -0.40 8.59 -35.30
C PRO A 329 -1.81 9.18 -35.37
N VAL A 330 -1.93 10.41 -34.86
CA VAL A 330 -3.17 11.21 -34.85
C VAL A 330 -3.50 11.70 -36.27
#